data_AF-A0A0R2S4S4-F1
#
_entry.id   AF-A0A0R2S4S4-F1
#
_cell.length_a   1.000
_cell.length_b   1.000
_cell.length_c   1.000
_cell.angle_alpha   90.00
_cell.angle_beta   90.00
_cell.angle_gamma   90.00
#
_symmetry.space_group_name_H-M   'P 1'
#
loop_
_entity.id
_entity.type
_entity.pdbx_description
1 polymer ?
#
loop_
_entity_poly.entity_id
_entity_poly.type
_entity_poly.pdbx_seq_one_letter_code
_entity_poly.pdbx_strand_id
1 'polypeptide(L)' 'MAPVDRSIVQMALSEVVAFPQIPVKVSIDEAIELAKQYGSPKAASFVNGILDAVVGDLKSEGRIQKLGRGLIGS' A
#
# COMPACT_ATOMS: atom_id res chain seq x y z
N MET A 1 11.07 1.12 14.01
CA MET A 1 10.00 0.37 13.34
C MET A 1 10.13 -1.08 13.75
N ALA A 2 9.06 -1.72 14.24
CA ALA A 2 9.11 -3.13 14.59
C ALA A 2 9.31 -3.99 13.32
N PRO A 3 9.91 -5.19 13.41
CA PRO A 3 10.08 -6.07 12.25
C PRO A 3 8.76 -6.36 11.52
N VAL A 4 7.66 -6.52 12.27
CA VAL A 4 6.32 -6.77 11.71
C VAL A 4 5.81 -5.58 10.90
N ASP A 5 5.88 -4.36 11.46
CA ASP A 5 5.48 -3.13 10.76
C ASP A 5 6.23 -2.99 9.43
N ARG A 6 7.54 -3.31 9.42
CA ARG A 6 8.37 -3.29 8.20
C ARG A 6 7.89 -4.29 7.17
N SER A 7 7.62 -5.52 7.58
CA SER A 7 7.16 -6.59 6.67
C SER A 7 5.82 -6.22 6.03
N ILE A 8 4.89 -5.65 6.81
CA ILE A 8 3.58 -5.20 6.31
C ILE A 8 3.75 -4.15 5.21
N VAL A 9 4.58 -3.11 5.44
CA VAL A 9 4.84 -2.07 4.43
C VAL A 9 5.49 -2.67 3.18
N GLN A 10 6.47 -3.56 3.34
CA GLN A 10 7.15 -4.20 2.20
C GLN A 10 6.19 -5.06 1.36
N MET A 11 5.31 -5.82 2.01
CA MET A 11 4.28 -6.61 1.32
C MET A 11 3.33 -5.72 0.53
N ALA A 12 2.80 -4.67 1.17
CA ALA A 12 1.88 -3.73 0.54
C ALA A 12 2.50 -3.04 -0.68
N LEU A 13 3.74 -2.56 -0.56
CA LEU A 13 4.46 -1.93 -1.68
C LEU A 13 4.76 -2.92 -2.81
N SER A 14 5.13 -4.15 -2.47
CA SER A 14 5.36 -5.21 -3.46
C SER A 14 4.09 -5.50 -4.24
N GLU A 15 2.94 -5.57 -3.56
CA GLU A 15 1.63 -5.75 -4.18
C GLU A 15 1.24 -4.57 -5.09
N VAL A 16 1.43 -3.34 -4.58
CA VAL A 16 1.16 -2.12 -5.33
C VAL A 16 1.95 -2.06 -6.65
N VAL A 17 3.23 -2.43 -6.62
CA VAL A 17 4.12 -2.31 -7.79
C VAL A 17 4.04 -3.51 -8.72
N ALA A 18 4.00 -4.74 -8.19
CA ALA A 18 4.16 -5.94 -9.01
C ALA A 18 2.84 -6.64 -9.38
N PHE A 19 1.70 -6.28 -8.76
CA PHE A 19 0.44 -6.99 -8.92
C PHE A 19 -0.61 -6.08 -9.56
N PRO A 20 -0.61 -5.97 -10.89
CA PRO A 20 -1.46 -5.01 -11.59
C PRO A 20 -2.96 -5.26 -11.39
N GLN A 21 -3.38 -6.49 -11.19
CA GLN A 21 -4.78 -6.89 -10.98
C GLN A 21 -5.37 -6.47 -9.62
N ILE A 22 -4.53 -6.04 -8.66
CA ILE A 22 -4.98 -5.66 -7.32
C ILE A 22 -5.05 -4.14 -7.23
N PRO A 23 -6.21 -3.54 -6.91
CA PRO A 23 -6.33 -2.10 -6.76
C PRO A 23 -5.44 -1.57 -5.62
N VAL A 24 -4.78 -0.43 -5.84
CA VAL A 24 -3.90 0.20 -4.85
C VAL A 24 -4.59 0.40 -3.50
N LYS A 25 -5.85 0.85 -3.53
CA LYS A 25 -6.64 1.10 -2.31
C LYS A 25 -6.83 -0.18 -1.48
N VAL A 26 -7.07 -1.31 -2.14
CA VAL A 26 -7.25 -2.60 -1.46
C VAL A 26 -5.97 -3.01 -0.75
N SER A 27 -4.81 -2.93 -1.44
CA SER A 27 -3.51 -3.23 -0.83
C SER A 27 -3.20 -2.37 0.40
N ILE A 28 -3.59 -1.10 0.39
CA ILE A 28 -3.39 -0.18 1.53
C ILE A 28 -4.35 -0.53 2.68
N ASP A 29 -5.64 -0.71 2.39
CA ASP A 29 -6.66 -1.01 3.40
C ASP A 29 -6.31 -2.31 4.15
N GLU A 30 -5.89 -3.37 3.43
CA GLU A 30 -5.47 -4.64 4.03
C GLU A 30 -4.18 -4.52 4.87
N ALA A 31 -3.21 -3.71 4.41
CA ALA A 31 -1.99 -3.46 5.17
C ALA A 31 -2.27 -2.76 6.50
N ILE A 32 -3.24 -1.84 6.53
CA ILE A 32 -3.66 -1.15 7.75
C ILE A 32 -4.34 -2.12 8.71
N GLU A 33 -5.19 -3.02 8.21
CA GLU A 33 -5.82 -4.06 9.03
C GLU A 33 -4.79 -5.02 9.64
N LEU A 34 -3.80 -5.46 8.86
CA LEU A 34 -2.68 -6.25 9.39
C LEU A 34 -1.87 -5.48 10.45
N ALA A 35 -1.67 -4.18 10.26
CA ALA A 35 -0.95 -3.34 11.22
C ALA A 35 -1.72 -3.15 12.53
N LYS A 36 -3.06 -3.11 12.48
CA LYS A 36 -3.92 -3.11 13.69
C LYS A 36 -3.83 -4.43 14.44
N GLN A 37 -3.77 -5.56 13.73
CA GLN A 37 -3.80 -6.89 14.32
C GLN A 37 -2.44 -7.33 14.89
N TYR A 38 -1.35 -7.03 14.18
CA TYR A 38 -0.02 -7.59 14.47
C TYR A 38 1.06 -6.54 14.75
N GLY A 39 0.77 -5.27 14.45
CA GLY A 39 1.72 -4.18 14.62
C GLY A 39 1.76 -3.60 16.03
N SER A 40 2.60 -2.58 16.20
CA SER A 40 2.61 -1.76 17.42
C SER A 40 1.31 -0.94 17.57
N PRO A 41 0.98 -0.39 18.76
CA PRO A 41 -0.25 0.41 18.97
C PRO A 41 -0.40 1.63 18.04
N LYS A 42 0.70 2.10 17.43
CA LYS A 42 0.72 3.22 16.48
C LYS A 42 0.98 2.77 15.03
N ALA A 43 1.05 1.47 14.77
CA ALA A 43 1.42 0.94 13.46
C ALA A 43 0.40 1.29 12.38
N ALA A 44 -0.90 1.22 12.67
CA ALA A 44 -1.95 1.49 11.68
C ALA A 44 -1.85 2.90 11.05
N SER A 45 -1.71 3.94 11.89
CA SER A 45 -1.57 5.32 11.39
C SER A 45 -0.22 5.57 10.73
N PHE A 46 0.84 4.94 11.24
CA PHE A 46 2.18 5.02 10.67
C PHE A 46 2.27 4.36 9.29
N VAL A 47 1.72 3.15 9.15
CA VAL A 47 1.64 2.41 7.88
C VAL A 47 0.80 3.18 6.86
N ASN A 48 -0.36 3.71 7.25
CA ASN A 48 -1.18 4.54 6.36
C ASN A 48 -0.39 5.74 5.84
N GLY A 49 0.26 6.51 6.73
CA GLY A 49 1.03 7.69 6.34
C GLY A 49 2.20 7.39 5.40
N ILE A 50 2.92 6.29 5.64
CA ILE A 50 4.02 5.85 4.75
C ILE A 50 3.49 5.42 3.39
N LEU A 51 2.45 4.57 3.37
CA LEU A 51 1.90 4.05 2.12
C LEU A 51 1.30 5.18 1.28
N ASP A 52 0.58 6.12 1.87
CA ASP A 52 0.03 7.28 1.16
C ASP A 52 1.13 8.12 0.49
N ALA A 53 2.22 8.42 1.21
CA ALA A 53 3.34 9.19 0.67
C ALA A 53 4.04 8.44 -0.48
N VAL A 54 4.47 7.19 -0.25
CA VAL A 54 5.22 6.41 -1.24
C VAL A 54 4.37 6.09 -2.46
N VAL A 55 3.08 5.78 -2.28
CA VAL A 55 2.16 5.55 -3.41
C VAL A 55 1.96 6.82 -4.23
N GLY A 56 1.90 8.00 -3.59
CA GLY A 56 1.86 9.28 -4.28
C GLY A 56 3.06 9.46 -5.20
N ASP A 57 4.27 9.25 -4.66
CA ASP A 57 5.52 9.35 -5.42
C ASP A 57 5.55 8.34 -6.58
N LEU A 58 5.23 7.06 -6.31
CA LEU A 58 5.22 5.99 -7.32
C LEU A 58 4.21 6.24 -8.45
N LYS A 59 3.06 6.85 -8.14
CA LYS A 59 2.09 7.28 -9.17
C LYS A 59 2.66 8.42 -10.01
N SER A 60 3.31 9.40 -9.40
CA SER A 60 3.93 10.52 -10.12
C SER A 60 5.08 10.06 -11.04
N GLU A 61 5.80 9.01 -10.63
CA GLU A 61 6.87 8.36 -11.40
C GLU A 61 6.35 7.40 -12.48
N GLY A 62 5.03 7.17 -12.58
CA GLY A 62 4.45 6.23 -13.56
C GLY A 62 4.77 4.75 -13.28
N ARG A 63 5.21 4.42 -12.07
CA ARG A 63 5.67 3.07 -11.67
C ARG A 63 4.56 2.14 -11.22
N ILE A 64 3.35 2.66 -11.06
CA ILE A 64 2.16 1.87 -10.73
C ILE A 64 1.32 1.69 -11.99
N GLN A 65 1.28 0.46 -12.49
CA GLN A 65 0.47 0.06 -13.64
C GLN A 65 -0.59 -0.92 -13.12
N LYS A 66 -1.85 -0.50 -13.01
CA LYS A 66 -2.96 -1.36 -12.57
C LYS A 66 -3.86 -1.75 -13.74
N LEU A 67 -4.33 -2.99 -13.73
CA LEU A 67 -5.31 -3.54 -14.64
C LEU A 67 -6.70 -3.35 -14.02
N GLY A 68 -7.44 -2.35 -14.48
CA GLY A 68 -8.78 -2.09 -13.97
C GLY A 68 -9.59 -1.20 -14.92
N ARG A 69 -10.89 -1.48 -15.02
CA ARG A 69 -11.86 -0.78 -15.90
C ARG A 69 -12.09 0.70 -15.55
N GLY A 70 -11.43 1.24 -14.52
CA GLY A 70 -11.53 2.64 -14.09
C GLY A 70 -10.37 3.54 -14.54
N LEU A 71 -9.44 3.05 -15.36
CA LEU A 71 -8.35 3.86 -15.95
C LEU A 71 -8.61 4.22 -17.42
N ILE A 72 -9.78 3.83 -17.96
CA ILE A 72 -10.28 4.29 -19.25
C ILE A 72 -11.42 5.26 -18.96
N GLY A 73 -11.11 6.56 -18.90
CA GLY A 73 -12.11 7.63 -18.91
C GLY A 73 -12.56 8.16 -17.54
N SER A 74 -11.88 9.21 -17.10
CA SER A 74 -12.50 10.44 -16.59
C SER A 74 -11.57 11.59 -16.92
#